data_AF-A0A372RDC3-F1
#
_entry.id   AF-A0A372RDC3-F1
#
_cell.length_a   1.000
_cell.length_b   1.000
_cell.length_c   1.000
_cell.angle_alpha   90.00
_cell.angle_beta   90.00
_cell.angle_gamma   90.00
#
_symmetry.space_group_name_H-M   'P 1'
#
loop_
_entity.id
_entity.type
_entity.pdbx_description
1 polymer ?
#
loop_
_entity_poly.entity_id
_entity_poly.type
_entity_poly.pdbx_seq_one_letter_code
_entity_poly.pdbx_strand_id
1 'polypeptide(L)' 'MVSNCPYCLNKHENLCCKVITNILGPPSSIHQPDFLKIPEHPQGLELVIYYPQYEFAIEVQGKQHEQHIKYFHKSLRNS' A
#
# COMPACT_ATOMS: atom_id res chain seq x y z
N MET A 1 -20.49 0.01 5.04
CA MET A 1 -20.74 1.33 5.66
C MET A 1 -19.58 2.25 5.33
N VAL A 2 -19.79 3.22 4.44
CA VAL A 2 -18.75 4.16 3.99
C VAL A 2 -18.76 5.36 4.94
N SER A 3 -17.77 5.46 5.84
CA SER A 3 -17.62 6.64 6.69
C SER A 3 -16.95 7.76 5.89
N ASN A 4 -17.74 8.72 5.39
CA ASN A 4 -17.28 9.97 4.80
C ASN A 4 -16.71 10.91 5.86
N CYS A 5 -15.46 10.67 6.26
CA CYS A 5 -14.68 11.59 7.07
C CYS A 5 -13.46 12.04 6.25
N PRO A 6 -13.36 13.32 5.86
CA PRO A 6 -12.27 13.81 5.02
C PRO A 6 -10.90 13.79 5.71
N TYR A 7 -10.87 13.64 7.04
CA TYR A 7 -9.64 13.49 7.85
C TYR A 7 -9.28 12.03 8.16
N CYS A 8 -10.04 11.07 7.64
CA CYS A 8 -9.90 9.64 7.96
C CYS A 8 -9.29 8.83 6.81
N LEU A 9 -8.41 9.45 6.01
CA LEU A 9 -7.77 8.86 4.81
C LEU A 9 -7.21 7.45 5.09
N ASN A 10 -6.63 7.23 6.27
CA ASN A 10 -5.95 5.97 6.59
C ASN A 10 -6.73 5.11 7.60
N LYS A 11 -8.05 5.29 7.75
CA LYS A 11 -8.83 4.55 8.77
C LYS A 11 -8.76 3.03 8.56
N HIS A 12 -8.81 2.57 7.31
CA HIS A 12 -8.77 1.15 6.99
C HIS A 12 -7.35 0.57 7.11
N GLU A 13 -6.34 1.32 6.65
CA GLU A 13 -4.92 0.97 6.85
C GLU A 13 -4.59 0.85 8.34
N ASN A 14 -4.91 1.88 9.14
CA ASN A 14 -4.65 1.87 10.57
C ASN A 14 -5.38 0.73 11.30
N LEU A 15 -6.61 0.41 10.89
CA LEU A 15 -7.34 -0.73 11.45
C LEU A 15 -6.68 -2.05 11.07
N CYS A 16 -6.29 -2.21 9.80
CA CYS A 16 -5.57 -3.39 9.31
C CYS A 16 -4.24 -3.57 10.04
N CYS A 17 -3.42 -2.53 10.13
CA CYS A 17 -2.16 -2.55 10.87
C CYS A 17 -2.35 -2.99 12.33
N LYS A 18 -3.37 -2.45 13.02
CA LYS A 18 -3.69 -2.84 14.40
C LYS A 18 -4.07 -4.32 14.52
N VAL A 19 -4.97 -4.80 13.66
CA VAL A 19 -5.43 -6.19 13.69
C VAL A 19 -4.28 -7.15 13.40
N ILE A 20 -3.52 -6.89 12.33
CA ILE A 20 -2.42 -7.74 11.92
C ILE A 20 -1.30 -7.73 12.97
N THR A 21 -0.98 -6.58 13.54
CA THR A 21 0.02 -6.47 14.63
C THR A 21 -0.37 -7.31 15.85
N ASN A 22 -1.65 -7.36 16.20
CA ASN A 22 -2.13 -8.17 17.32
C ASN A 22 -2.03 -9.68 17.05
N ILE A 23 -2.11 -10.11 15.79
CA ILE A 23 -2.08 -11.53 15.40
C ILE A 23 -0.64 -12.02 15.19
N LEU A 24 0.18 -11.22 14.51
CA LEU A 24 1.50 -11.64 14.00
C LEU A 24 2.67 -10.92 14.67
N GLY A 25 2.40 -9.99 15.58
CA GLY A 25 3.41 -9.08 16.12
C GLY A 25 3.70 -7.90 15.19
N PRO A 26 4.60 -6.99 15.56
CA PRO A 26 4.91 -5.80 14.75
C PRO A 26 5.48 -6.18 13.38
N PRO A 27 5.07 -5.50 12.29
CA PRO A 27 5.65 -5.72 10.97
C PRO A 27 7.08 -5.17 10.87
N SER A 28 7.73 -5.45 9.74
CA SER A 28 9.03 -4.87 9.43
C SER A 28 8.95 -3.34 9.34
N SER A 29 10.04 -2.66 9.71
CA SER A 29 10.24 -1.23 9.43
C SER A 29 10.55 -0.95 7.95
N ILE A 30 10.81 -2.00 7.16
CA ILE A 30 11.08 -1.89 5.72
C ILE A 30 9.74 -1.87 4.98
N HIS A 31 9.34 -0.68 4.55
CA HIS A 31 8.13 -0.49 3.75
C HIS A 31 8.37 -0.59 2.23
N GLN A 32 9.63 -0.45 1.78
CA GLN A 32 9.99 -0.50 0.35
C GLN A 32 11.15 -1.49 0.14
N PRO A 33 10.84 -2.77 -0.13
CA PRO A 33 11.88 -3.76 -0.36
C PRO A 33 12.52 -3.61 -1.74
N ASP A 34 13.85 -3.79 -1.82
CA ASP A 34 14.62 -3.54 -3.03
C ASP A 34 14.19 -4.38 -4.25
N PHE A 35 13.66 -5.59 -4.02
CA PHE A 35 13.20 -6.46 -5.10
C PHE A 35 11.98 -5.92 -5.86
N LEU A 36 11.28 -4.91 -5.32
CA LEU A 36 10.16 -4.23 -5.98
C LEU A 36 10.61 -2.99 -6.78
N LYS A 37 11.91 -2.67 -6.79
CA LYS A 37 12.44 -1.58 -7.61
C LYS A 37 12.66 -2.06 -9.04
N ILE A 38 12.22 -1.25 -9.99
CA ILE A 38 12.53 -1.41 -11.42
C ILE A 38 13.19 -0.13 -11.95
N PRO A 39 13.97 -0.18 -13.05
CA PRO A 39 14.65 1.00 -13.58
C PRO A 39 13.72 2.21 -13.82
N GLU A 40 12.48 1.97 -14.21
CA GLU A 40 11.45 2.98 -14.46
C GLU A 40 10.89 3.58 -13.17
N HIS A 41 10.96 2.85 -12.05
CA HIS A 41 10.45 3.20 -10.74
C HIS A 41 11.49 2.88 -9.66
N PRO A 42 12.56 3.69 -9.55
CA PRO A 42 13.69 3.42 -8.66
C PRO A 42 13.33 3.51 -7.17
N GLN A 43 12.20 4.14 -6.84
CA GLN A 43 11.66 4.20 -5.49
C GLN A 43 10.96 2.88 -5.09
N GLY A 44 10.56 2.04 -6.06
CA GLY A 44 9.82 0.82 -5.80
C GLY A 44 8.39 1.05 -5.33
N LEU A 45 7.73 -0.03 -4.93
CA LEU A 45 6.39 0.00 -4.34
C LEU A 45 6.49 0.08 -2.81
N GLU A 46 5.69 0.96 -2.21
CA GLU A 46 5.56 1.07 -0.76
C GLU A 46 4.45 0.16 -0.25
N LEU A 47 4.81 -0.82 0.56
CA LEU A 47 3.92 -1.81 1.15
C LEU A 47 3.38 -1.29 2.49
N VAL A 48 2.08 -1.47 2.71
CA VAL A 48 1.42 -1.06 3.97
C VAL A 48 1.93 -1.90 5.15
N ILE A 49 1.99 -3.22 4.98
CA ILE A 49 2.47 -4.16 6.01
C ILE A 49 3.35 -5.21 5.34
N TYR A 50 4.58 -5.41 5.85
CA TYR A 50 5.51 -6.39 5.30
C TYR A 50 6.12 -7.28 6.38
N TYR A 51 6.06 -8.60 6.18
CA TYR A 51 6.70 -9.61 7.03
C TYR A 51 7.70 -10.44 6.22
N PRO A 52 8.99 -10.04 6.17
CA PRO A 52 10.00 -10.76 5.39
C PRO A 52 10.19 -12.22 5.87
N GLN A 53 10.03 -12.46 7.17
CA GLN A 53 10.12 -13.80 7.78
C GLN A 53 9.06 -14.79 7.28
N TYR A 54 7.97 -14.29 6.72
CA TYR A 54 6.89 -15.09 6.16
C TYR A 54 6.76 -14.88 4.65
N GLU A 55 7.66 -14.11 4.05
CA GLU A 55 7.68 -13.77 2.62
C GLU A 55 6.34 -13.24 2.09
N PHE A 56 5.58 -12.49 2.90
CA PHE A 56 4.32 -11.89 2.46
C PHE A 56 4.15 -10.44 2.89
N ALA A 57 3.31 -9.74 2.13
CA ALA A 57 2.88 -8.37 2.40
C ALA A 57 1.34 -8.28 2.36
N ILE A 58 0.80 -7.30 3.07
CA ILE A 58 -0.63 -6.97 3.03
C ILE A 58 -0.76 -5.52 2.56
N GLU A 59 -1.59 -5.31 1.54
CA GLU A 59 -1.99 -3.98 1.08
C GLU A 59 -3.47 -3.75 1.33
N VAL A 60 -3.81 -2.54 1.77
CA VAL A 60 -5.19 -2.10 1.91
C VAL A 60 -5.57 -1.31 0.66
N GLN A 61 -6.44 -1.89 -0.16
CA GLN A 61 -6.85 -1.24 -1.40
C GLN A 61 -7.79 -0.06 -1.12
N GLY A 62 -7.47 1.09 -1.73
CA GLY A 62 -8.37 2.23 -1.79
C GLY A 62 -9.35 2.14 -2.96
N LYS A 63 -10.29 3.09 -3.03
CA LYS A 63 -11.26 3.24 -4.13
C LYS A 63 -10.63 3.32 -5.53
N GLN A 64 -9.33 3.63 -5.61
CA GLN A 64 -8.55 3.61 -6.84
C GLN A 64 -8.42 2.24 -7.49
N HIS A 65 -8.45 1.16 -6.70
CA HIS A 65 -8.45 -0.18 -7.27
C HIS A 65 -9.78 -0.51 -7.94
N GLU A 66 -10.88 0.05 -7.43
CA GLU A 66 -12.24 -0.15 -7.97
C GLU A 66 -12.59 0.80 -9.12
N GLN A 67 -11.91 1.96 -9.21
CA GLN A 67 -12.23 3.01 -10.18
C GLN A 67 -10.97 3.55 -10.85
N HIS A 68 -10.93 3.51 -12.18
CA HIS A 68 -9.85 4.09 -12.98
C HIS A 68 -9.77 5.62 -12.78
N ILE A 69 -8.81 6.08 -11.97
CA ILE A 69 -8.57 7.51 -11.74
C ILE A 69 -7.52 8.00 -12.75
N LYS A 70 -7.96 8.86 -13.69
CA LYS A 70 -7.13 9.44 -14.78
C LYS A 70 -5.83 10.13 -14.33
N TYR A 71 -5.69 10.48 -13.06
CA TYR A 71 -4.56 11.26 -12.53
C TYR A 71 -3.38 10.43 -12.02
N PHE A 72 -3.54 9.11 -11.85
CA PHE A 72 -2.48 8.25 -11.28
C PHE A 72 -1.70 7.45 -12.33
N HIS A 73 -2.23 7.31 -13.54
CA HIS A 73 -1.48 6.77 -14.67
C HIS A 73 -1.01 7.94 -15.51
N LYS A 74 0.30 8.28 -15.45
CA LYS A 74 0.89 9.17 -16.45
C LYS A 74 0.53 8.57 -17.82
N SER A 75 -0.17 9.33 -18.65
CA SER A 75 -0.36 8.94 -20.04
C SER A 75 1.01 8.65 -20.61
N LEU A 76 1.19 7.44 -21.16
CA LEU A 76 2.32 7.14 -22.03
C LEU A 76 2.27 8.18 -23.14
N ARG A 77 3.10 9.22 -23.04
CA ARG A 77 3.42 10.05 -24.20
C ARG A 77 4.29 9.17 -25.07
N ASN A 78 3.66 8.53 -26.05
CA ASN A 78 4.38 7.96 -27.18
C ASN A 78 5.19 9.11 -27.81
N SER A 79 6.50 8.90 -27.91
CA SER A 79 7.43 9.79 -28.63
C SER A 79 7.02 9.98 -30.09
#